data_AF-A0A0W8I8V3-F1
#
_entry.id   AF-A0A0W8I8V3-F1
#
_cell.length_a   1.000
_cell.length_b   1.000
_cell.length_c   1.000
_cell.angle_alpha   90.00
_cell.angle_beta   90.00
_cell.angle_gamma   90.00
#
_symmetry.space_group_name_H-M   'P 1'
#
loop_
_entity.id
_entity.type
_entity.pdbx_description
1 polymer ?
#
loop_
_entity_poly.entity_id
_entity_poly.type
_entity_poly.pdbx_seq_one_letter_code
_entity_poly.pdbx_strand_id
1 'polypeptide(L)' 'MSYDQLANRSGLTRTTLMNVAHGRYHGDLRTWLRLSKAWQISLDELLAPVWEGKAGEKAK' A
#
# COMPACT_ATOMS: atom_id res chain seq x y z
N MET A 1 2.31 11.97 -2.80
CA MET A 1 3.48 11.34 -2.14
C MET A 1 4.35 10.71 -3.22
N SER A 2 5.65 10.99 -3.28
CA SER A 2 6.56 10.29 -4.21
C SER A 2 7.05 8.94 -3.64
N TYR A 3 7.57 8.06 -4.49
CA TYR A 3 8.19 6.80 -4.04
C TYR A 3 9.36 7.03 -3.08
N ASP A 4 10.15 8.08 -3.29
CA ASP A 4 11.29 8.41 -2.42
C ASP A 4 10.81 8.85 -1.03
N GLN A 5 9.75 9.66 -0.97
CA GLN A 5 9.14 10.06 0.30
C GLN A 5 8.57 8.85 1.06
N LEU A 6 7.90 7.93 0.34
CA LEU A 6 7.36 6.73 0.95
C LEU A 6 8.45 5.77 1.41
N ALA A 7 9.54 5.64 0.66
CA ALA A 7 10.71 4.86 1.05
C ALA A 7 11.31 5.36 2.37
N ASN A 8 11.48 6.68 2.48
CA ASN A 8 11.99 7.32 3.69
C ASN A 8 11.07 7.07 4.91
N ARG A 9 9.75 7.14 4.74
CA ARG A 9 8.78 6.95 5.83
C ARG A 9 8.60 5.48 6.25
N SER A 10 8.60 4.56 5.29
CA SER A 10 8.34 3.13 5.51
C SER A 10 9.59 2.33 5.86
N GLY A 11 10.79 2.86 5.58
CA GLY A 11 12.04 2.11 5.66
C GLY A 11 12.13 0.99 4.62
N LEU A 12 11.34 1.06 3.55
CA LEU A 12 11.41 0.17 2.39
C LEU A 12 12.24 0.84 1.29
N THR A 13 12.85 0.04 0.42
CA THR A 13 13.56 0.58 -0.73
C THR A 13 12.57 1.04 -1.80
N ARG A 14 12.95 2.08 -2.57
CA ARG A 14 12.18 2.53 -3.75
C ARG A 14 11.85 1.37 -4.69
N THR A 15 12.82 0.48 -4.93
CA THR A 15 12.66 -0.71 -5.77
C THR A 15 11.60 -1.66 -5.23
N THR A 16 11.55 -1.87 -3.91
CA THR A 16 10.51 -2.71 -3.27
C THR A 16 9.14 -2.10 -3.48
N LEU A 17 8.98 -0.80 -3.22
CA LEU A 17 7.71 -0.10 -3.41
C LEU A 17 7.23 -0.16 -4.87
N MET A 18 8.15 0.01 -5.82
CA MET A 18 7.83 -0.14 -7.25
C MET A 18 7.45 -1.58 -7.59
N ASN A 19 8.14 -2.58 -7.07
CA ASN A 19 7.81 -3.98 -7.34
C ASN A 19 6.44 -4.35 -6.77
N VAL A 20 6.08 -3.85 -5.58
CA VAL A 20 4.73 -4.00 -5.01
C VAL A 20 3.69 -3.33 -5.91
N ALA A 21 3.90 -2.07 -6.30
CA ALA A 21 2.95 -1.33 -7.13
C ALA A 21 2.72 -1.96 -8.51
N HIS A 22 3.74 -2.59 -9.11
CA HIS A 22 3.62 -3.28 -10.40
C HIS A 22 3.21 -4.76 -10.26
N GLY A 23 2.88 -5.25 -9.07
CA GLY A 23 2.53 -6.66 -8.85
C GLY A 23 3.69 -7.64 -9.08
N ARG A 24 4.94 -7.17 -9.16
CA ARG A 24 6.14 -8.01 -9.30
C ARG A 24 6.63 -8.58 -7.98
N TYR A 25 6.13 -8.07 -6.86
CA TYR A 25 6.41 -8.56 -5.52
C TYR A 25 5.19 -8.34 -4.64
N HIS A 26 4.68 -9.40 -3.99
CA HIS A 26 3.46 -9.28 -3.18
C HIS A 26 3.71 -8.71 -1.78
N GLY A 27 4.95 -8.64 -1.31
CA GLY A 27 5.24 -8.25 0.07
C GLY A 27 4.90 -9.36 1.08
N ASP A 28 5.57 -9.31 2.23
CA ASP A 28 5.20 -10.06 3.43
C ASP A 28 4.39 -9.17 4.39
N LEU A 29 3.85 -9.75 5.48
CA LEU A 29 3.10 -8.98 6.48
C LEU A 29 3.90 -7.78 7.03
N ARG A 30 5.22 -7.92 7.18
CA ARG A 30 6.09 -6.84 7.64
C ARG A 30 6.11 -5.67 6.66
N THR A 31 6.10 -5.94 5.36
CA THR A 31 6.02 -4.93 4.29
C THR A 31 4.73 -4.14 4.42
N TRP A 32 3.60 -4.84 4.54
CA TRP A 32 2.28 -4.20 4.68
C TRP A 32 2.15 -3.40 6.00
N LEU A 33 2.69 -3.89 7.11
CA LEU A 33 2.72 -3.15 8.39
C LEU A 33 3.62 -1.91 8.36
N ARG A 34 4.74 -1.95 7.61
CA ARG A 34 5.59 -0.76 7.41
C ARG A 34 4.88 0.29 6.57
N LEU A 35 4.14 -0.15 5.56
CA LEU A 35 3.32 0.71 4.72
C LEU A 35 2.20 1.38 5.53
N SER A 36 1.41 0.62 6.29
CA SER A 36 0.36 1.18 7.16
C SER A 36 0.94 2.20 8.15
N LYS A 37 2.07 1.88 8.80
CA LYS A 37 2.80 2.81 9.68
C LYS A 37 3.23 4.09 8.96
N ALA A 38 3.70 4.01 7.71
CA ALA A 38 4.16 5.18 6.96
C ALA A 38 3.03 6.16 6.62
N TRP A 39 1.81 5.65 6.50
CA TRP A 39 0.57 6.43 6.32
C TRP A 39 -0.13 6.76 7.64
N GLN A 40 0.32 6.21 8.76
CA GLN A 40 -0.29 6.36 10.08
C GLN A 40 -1.76 5.90 10.14
N ILE A 41 -2.05 4.85 9.37
CA ILE A 41 -3.37 4.19 9.33
C ILE A 41 -3.24 2.75 9.81
N SER A 42 -4.37 2.16 10.19
CA SER A 42 -4.42 0.75 10.54
C SER A 42 -4.24 -0.14 9.29
N LEU A 43 -3.92 -1.43 9.49
CA LEU A 43 -3.77 -2.36 8.37
C LEU A 43 -5.13 -2.65 7.70
N ASP A 44 -6.21 -2.67 8.47
CA ASP A 44 -7.58 -2.77 7.96
C ASP A 44 -7.94 -1.56 7.08
N GLU A 45 -7.66 -0.33 7.52
CA GLU A 45 -7.91 0.87 6.72
C GLU A 45 -7.09 0.89 5.42
N LEU A 46 -5.83 0.44 5.48
CA LEU A 46 -4.96 0.33 4.29
C LEU A 46 -5.54 -0.61 3.23
N LEU A 47 -6.20 -1.69 3.66
CA LEU A 47 -6.67 -2.76 2.78
C LEU A 47 -8.18 -2.70 2.49
N ALA A 48 -8.97 -1.92 3.24
CA ALA A 48 -10.43 -1.80 3.08
C ALA A 48 -10.90 -1.67 1.61
N PRO A 49 -10.24 -0.89 0.74
CA PRO A 49 -10.64 -0.76 -0.66
C PRO A 49 -10.60 -2.06 -1.49
N VAL A 50 -9.90 -3.11 -1.01
CA VAL A 50 -9.85 -4.42 -1.66
C VAL A 50 -11.20 -5.14 -1.56
N TRP A 51 -11.92 -4.97 -0.45
CA TRP A 51 -13.19 -5.68 -0.19
C TRP A 51 -14.43 -4.85 -0.50
N GLU A 52 -14.33 -3.54 -0.47
CA GLU A 52 -15.47 -2.65 -0.73
C GLU A 52 -15.89 -2.61 -2.20
N GLY A 53 -15.13 -3.26 -3.09
CA GLY A 53 -15.33 -3.17 -4.53
C GLY A 53 -15.15 -1.72 -5.01
N LYS A 54 -15.16 -1.50 -6.32
CA LYS A 54 -15.25 -0.12 -6.83
C LYS A 54 -16.60 0.46 -6.38
N ALA A 55 -16.62 1.24 -5.30
CA ALA A 55 -17.75 2.05 -4.85
C ALA A 55 -18.15 3.16 -5.87
N GLY A 56 -17.81 2.99 -7.14
CA GLY A 56 -18.19 3.84 -8.27
C GLY A 56 -18.56 3.08 -9.55
N GLU A 57 -18.66 1.74 -9.55
CA GLU A 57 -19.04 0.95 -10.75
C GLU A 57 -20.44 0.32 -10.66
N LYS A 58 -21.26 0.70 -9.68
CA LYS A 58 -22.68 0.31 -9.60
C LYS A 58 -23.57 1.49 -9.23
N ALA A 59 -23.88 2.30 -10.24
CA ALA A 59 -25.15 3.00 -10.34
C ALA A 59 -25.48 3.15 -11.84
N LYS A 60 -26.13 2.11 -12.40
CA LYS A 60 -26.90 2.18 -13.64
C LYS A 60 -28.33 1.81 -13.30
#